data_AF-A0A435Y261-F1
#
_entry.id   AF-A0A435Y261-F1
#
_cell.length_a   1.000
_cell.length_b   1.000
_cell.length_c   1.000
_cell.angle_alpha   90.00
_cell.angle_beta   90.00
_cell.angle_gamma   90.00
#
_symmetry.space_group_name_H-M   'P 1'
#
loop_
_entity.id
_entity.type
_entity.pdbx_description
1 polymer ?
#
loop_
_entity_poly.entity_id
_entity_poly.type
_entity_poly.pdbx_seq_one_letter_code
_entity_poly.pdbx_strand_id
1 'polypeptide(L)'
;NWIVRNFLPRFGPRLFGFIDHDIFPTEPFSIRARMEGKSLYGSARRDTPTPGGWFLWPGFCFFDGSLLRRRLDFAPSYKFHMDSGGGNWPVLYRSIDPALVRFAENKSLRFGAGHDQSEDFFMVVDGWLHVTNASNWRRQQVDRGEHILALLRQAGGPDQPDVKFEPI
;
A
#
# COMPACT_ATOMS: atom_id res chain seq x y z
N ASN A 1 -9.78 -8.39 -7.15
CA ASN A 1 -10.68 -9.57 -6.98
C ASN A 1 -10.61 -10.60 -8.09
N TRP A 2 -10.85 -10.26 -9.38
CA TRP A 2 -10.91 -11.27 -10.45
C TRP A 2 -9.63 -12.10 -10.58
N ILE A 3 -8.45 -11.46 -10.59
CA ILE A 3 -7.14 -12.13 -10.68
C ILE A 3 -6.94 -13.11 -9.52
N VAL A 4 -7.29 -12.71 -8.30
CA VAL A 4 -7.18 -13.57 -7.09
C VAL A 4 -8.04 -14.81 -7.20
N ARG A 5 -9.24 -14.71 -7.78
CA ARG A 5 -10.18 -15.84 -7.85
C ARG A 5 -9.88 -16.78 -9.01
N ASN A 6 -9.39 -16.24 -10.13
CA ASN A 6 -9.33 -16.99 -11.38
C ASN A 6 -7.90 -17.37 -11.79
N PHE A 7 -6.89 -16.58 -11.39
CA PHE A 7 -5.52 -16.77 -11.83
C PHE A 7 -4.63 -17.31 -10.71
N LEU A 8 -4.56 -16.61 -9.57
CA LEU A 8 -3.62 -16.94 -8.50
C LEU A 8 -3.73 -18.37 -7.95
N PRO A 9 -4.92 -19.00 -7.78
CA PRO A 9 -5.02 -20.34 -7.24
C PRO A 9 -4.41 -21.40 -8.17
N ARG A 10 -4.43 -21.15 -9.49
CA ARG A 10 -3.81 -22.01 -10.50
C ARG A 10 -2.33 -21.74 -10.66
N PHE A 11 -1.93 -20.47 -10.57
CA PHE A 11 -0.53 -20.06 -10.63
C PHE A 11 0.27 -20.51 -9.40
N GLY A 12 -0.37 -20.56 -8.22
CA GLY A 12 0.25 -21.07 -6.98
C GLY A 12 1.46 -20.26 -6.52
N PRO A 13 1.40 -18.91 -6.45
CA PRO A 13 2.54 -18.13 -6.04
C PRO A 13 2.90 -18.39 -4.57
N ARG A 14 4.19 -18.29 -4.22
CA ARG A 14 4.61 -18.33 -2.80
C ARG A 14 4.14 -17.09 -2.03
N LEU A 15 4.15 -15.93 -2.68
CA LEU A 15 3.72 -14.65 -2.12
C LEU A 15 2.92 -13.92 -3.20
N PHE A 16 1.89 -13.18 -2.79
CA PHE A 16 1.17 -12.27 -3.68
C PHE A 16 0.77 -11.01 -2.91
N GLY A 17 0.40 -9.96 -3.61
CA GLY A 17 0.01 -8.72 -2.98
C GLY A 17 -0.54 -7.71 -3.96
N PHE A 18 -0.78 -6.51 -3.44
CA PHE A 18 -1.28 -5.36 -4.16
C PHE A 18 -0.45 -4.15 -3.76
N ILE A 19 -0.21 -3.32 -4.77
CA ILE A 19 0.36 -1.99 -4.64
C ILE A 19 -0.54 -1.04 -5.43
N ASP A 20 -0.68 0.18 -4.95
CA ASP A 20 -1.29 1.24 -5.74
C ASP A 20 -0.42 1.57 -6.96
N HIS A 21 -0.97 2.26 -7.94
CA HIS A 21 -0.25 2.65 -9.16
C HIS A 21 0.77 3.76 -8.93
N ASP A 22 0.59 4.56 -7.89
CA ASP A 22 1.38 5.75 -7.55
C ASP A 22 2.16 5.60 -6.25
N ILE A 23 2.48 4.34 -5.91
CA ILE A 23 3.40 3.99 -4.84
C ILE A 23 4.66 3.33 -5.40
N PHE A 24 5.83 3.81 -4.99
CA PHE A 24 7.11 3.29 -5.46
C PHE A 24 8.18 3.31 -4.36
N PRO A 25 9.15 2.39 -4.38
CA PRO A 25 10.19 2.34 -3.37
C PRO A 25 11.15 3.51 -3.53
N THR A 26 11.56 4.11 -2.41
CA THR A 26 12.62 5.14 -2.35
C THR A 26 13.92 4.59 -1.77
N GLU A 27 13.96 3.30 -1.44
CA GLU A 27 15.14 2.59 -0.93
C GLU A 27 15.11 1.11 -1.36
N PRO A 28 16.25 0.41 -1.36
CA PRO A 28 16.27 -1.04 -1.62
C PRO A 28 15.33 -1.79 -0.70
N PHE A 29 14.44 -2.59 -1.28
CA PHE A 29 13.36 -3.23 -0.53
C PHE A 29 13.12 -4.68 -0.95
N SER A 30 12.85 -5.55 0.04
CA SER A 30 12.54 -6.97 -0.19
C SER A 30 11.25 -7.36 0.51
N ILE A 31 10.19 -7.56 -0.27
CA ILE A 31 8.89 -8.09 0.22
C ILE A 31 9.10 -9.45 0.87
N ARG A 32 9.98 -10.30 0.29
CA ARG A 32 10.29 -11.62 0.84
C ARG A 32 10.85 -11.52 2.26
N ALA A 33 11.80 -10.61 2.51
CA ALA A 33 12.39 -10.43 3.83
C ALA A 33 11.35 -9.91 4.84
N ARG A 34 10.46 -8.99 4.44
CA ARG A 34 9.37 -8.51 5.32
C ARG A 34 8.36 -9.61 5.66
N MET A 35 8.13 -10.54 4.74
CA MET A 35 7.22 -11.68 4.89
C MET A 35 7.85 -12.90 5.58
N GLU A 36 9.12 -12.86 5.96
CA GLU A 36 9.77 -14.00 6.61
C GLU A 36 9.09 -14.34 7.95
N GLY A 37 8.61 -15.58 8.07
CA GLY A 37 7.85 -16.06 9.23
C GLY A 37 6.48 -15.40 9.40
N LYS A 38 5.95 -14.70 8.39
CA LYS A 38 4.67 -13.98 8.43
C LYS A 38 3.73 -14.46 7.32
N SER A 39 2.44 -14.41 7.61
CA SER A 39 1.39 -14.70 6.63
C SER A 39 0.81 -13.44 5.98
N LEU A 40 1.00 -12.29 6.64
CA LEU A 40 0.51 -10.98 6.18
C LEU A 40 1.55 -9.90 6.43
N TYR A 41 1.65 -8.99 5.48
CA TYR A 41 2.43 -7.77 5.58
C TYR A 41 1.73 -6.61 4.89
N GLY A 42 1.65 -5.43 5.50
CA GLY A 42 1.16 -4.25 4.78
C GLY A 42 0.67 -3.11 5.67
N SER A 43 0.17 -2.06 5.02
CA SER A 43 -0.37 -0.87 5.67
C SER A 43 -1.74 -1.18 6.27
N ALA A 44 -1.87 -1.06 7.59
CA ALA A 44 -3.12 -1.33 8.28
C ALA A 44 -4.00 -0.10 8.44
N ARG A 45 -5.27 -0.25 8.10
CA ARG A 45 -6.37 0.64 8.43
C ARG A 45 -7.03 0.18 9.73
N ARG A 46 -7.22 1.11 10.66
CA ARG A 46 -7.85 0.90 11.98
C ARG A 46 -8.96 1.92 12.25
N ASP A 47 -9.16 2.84 11.32
CA ASP A 47 -10.21 3.84 11.21
C ASP A 47 -11.53 3.18 10.78
N THR A 48 -12.03 2.27 11.61
CA THR A 48 -13.29 1.57 11.40
C THR A 48 -14.07 1.49 12.72
N PRO A 49 -15.40 1.65 12.70
CA PRO A 49 -16.22 1.54 13.91
C PRO A 49 -16.38 0.10 14.41
N THR A 50 -15.92 -0.91 13.65
CA THR A 50 -15.95 -2.31 14.09
C THR A 50 -14.99 -2.49 15.29
N PRO A 51 -15.46 -2.98 16.46
CA PRO A 51 -14.61 -3.17 17.64
C PRO A 51 -13.41 -4.09 17.36
N GLY A 52 -12.20 -3.61 17.64
CA GLY A 52 -10.95 -4.31 17.33
C GLY A 52 -10.71 -4.52 15.82
N GLY A 53 -11.51 -3.87 14.97
CA GLY A 53 -11.48 -3.99 13.53
C GLY A 53 -10.21 -3.42 12.93
N TRP A 54 -9.62 -4.18 12.02
CA TRP A 54 -8.52 -3.71 11.19
C TRP A 54 -8.51 -4.46 9.86
N PHE A 55 -7.92 -3.86 8.85
CA PHE A 55 -7.71 -4.50 7.56
C PHE A 55 -6.47 -3.93 6.90
N LEU A 56 -5.84 -4.72 6.02
CA LEU A 56 -4.75 -4.19 5.19
C LEU A 56 -5.32 -3.42 4.00
N TRP A 57 -4.77 -2.24 3.75
CA TRP A 57 -5.10 -1.39 2.61
C TRP A 57 -4.55 -2.01 1.31
N PRO A 58 -5.40 -2.22 0.28
CA PRO A 58 -4.98 -2.77 -1.01
C PRO A 58 -3.98 -1.92 -1.80
N GLY A 59 -3.70 -0.68 -1.40
CA GLY A 59 -2.61 0.10 -2.00
C GLY A 59 -1.22 -0.32 -1.50
N PHE A 60 -1.12 -1.11 -0.42
CA PHE A 60 0.14 -1.71 0.02
C PHE A 60 -0.09 -2.90 0.96
N CYS A 61 -0.32 -4.09 0.40
CA CYS A 61 -0.47 -5.31 1.20
C CYS A 61 -0.04 -6.59 0.48
N PHE A 62 0.48 -7.53 1.26
CA PHE A 62 1.11 -8.75 0.80
C PHE A 62 0.71 -9.92 1.71
N PHE A 63 0.62 -11.11 1.10
CA PHE A 63 0.04 -12.30 1.67
C PHE A 63 0.87 -13.53 1.31
N ASP A 64 0.94 -14.47 2.24
CA ASP A 64 1.45 -15.81 1.96
C ASP A 64 0.49 -16.54 1.00
N GLY A 65 1.07 -17.23 0.01
CA GLY A 65 0.32 -17.93 -1.03
C GLY A 65 -0.61 -19.02 -0.52
N SER A 66 -0.32 -19.61 0.65
CA SER A 66 -1.20 -20.62 1.26
C SER A 66 -2.58 -20.07 1.62
N LEU A 67 -2.71 -18.75 1.79
CA LEU A 67 -3.98 -18.09 2.08
C LEU A 67 -4.96 -18.12 0.90
N LEU A 68 -4.50 -18.46 -0.31
CA LEU A 68 -5.37 -18.65 -1.49
C LEU A 68 -6.35 -19.82 -1.35
N ARG A 69 -6.16 -20.69 -0.33
CA ARG A 69 -7.15 -21.70 0.07
C ARG A 69 -8.42 -21.09 0.67
N ARG A 70 -8.35 -19.84 1.13
CA ARG A 70 -9.49 -19.08 1.64
C ARG A 70 -10.16 -18.34 0.49
N ARG A 71 -11.47 -18.13 0.61
CA ARG A 71 -12.24 -17.30 -0.33
C ARG A 71 -12.02 -15.82 0.00
N LEU A 72 -10.84 -15.30 -0.35
CA LEU A 72 -10.48 -13.91 -0.11
C LEU A 72 -11.37 -12.95 -0.92
N ASP A 73 -11.66 -11.80 -0.33
CA ASP A 73 -12.41 -10.70 -0.94
C ASP A 73 -11.78 -9.35 -0.60
N PHE A 74 -11.28 -8.69 -1.63
CA PHE A 74 -10.62 -7.39 -1.55
C PHE A 74 -11.58 -6.22 -1.79
N ALA A 75 -12.88 -6.46 -1.92
CA ALA A 75 -13.88 -5.40 -1.96
C ALA A 75 -14.04 -4.72 -0.58
N PRO A 76 -14.66 -3.53 -0.53
CA PRO A 76 -15.16 -2.96 0.70
C PRO A 76 -16.16 -3.88 1.41
N SER A 77 -16.24 -3.76 2.72
CA SER A 77 -17.28 -4.39 3.53
C SER A 77 -18.16 -3.34 4.17
N TYR A 78 -19.36 -3.15 3.60
CA TYR A 78 -20.37 -2.27 4.19
C TYR A 78 -20.82 -2.73 5.58
N LYS A 79 -20.96 -4.05 5.79
CA LYS A 79 -21.35 -4.64 7.08
C LYS A 79 -20.38 -4.32 8.21
N PHE A 80 -19.09 -4.21 7.90
CA PHE A 80 -18.04 -3.96 8.88
C PHE A 80 -17.50 -2.52 8.79
N HIS A 81 -18.10 -1.67 7.95
CA HIS A 81 -17.65 -0.29 7.72
C HIS A 81 -16.14 -0.22 7.47
N MET A 82 -15.67 -1.06 6.56
CA MET A 82 -14.27 -1.12 6.14
C MET A 82 -14.22 -0.88 4.63
N ASP A 83 -13.28 -0.05 4.21
CA ASP A 83 -13.01 0.22 2.80
C ASP A 83 -12.43 -1.02 2.10
N SER A 84 -11.98 -0.86 0.85
CA SER A 84 -11.33 -1.85 0.02
C SER A 84 -10.31 -2.67 0.84
N GLY A 85 -10.39 -4.00 0.71
CA GLY A 85 -9.66 -4.95 1.55
C GLY A 85 -10.45 -5.45 2.77
N GLY A 86 -11.45 -4.69 3.23
CA GLY A 86 -12.29 -5.01 4.39
C GLY A 86 -13.15 -6.27 4.25
N GLY A 87 -13.44 -6.70 3.02
CA GLY A 87 -14.13 -7.96 2.74
C GLY A 87 -13.43 -9.20 3.33
N ASN A 88 -12.12 -9.10 3.62
CA ASN A 88 -11.34 -10.16 4.25
C ASN A 88 -11.51 -10.23 5.79
N TRP A 89 -12.13 -9.24 6.45
CA TRP A 89 -12.34 -9.24 7.89
C TRP A 89 -12.95 -10.55 8.44
N PRO A 90 -14.10 -11.03 7.93
CA PRO A 90 -14.76 -12.21 8.49
C PRO A 90 -14.03 -13.54 8.24
N VAL A 91 -13.18 -13.61 7.21
CA VAL A 91 -12.56 -14.85 6.73
C VAL A 91 -11.06 -14.96 7.03
N LEU A 92 -10.43 -13.84 7.40
CA LEU A 92 -8.98 -13.75 7.62
C LEU A 92 -8.65 -12.90 8.85
N TYR A 93 -8.90 -11.59 8.81
CA TYR A 93 -8.28 -10.66 9.77
C TYR A 93 -8.78 -10.82 11.22
N ARG A 94 -10.07 -11.15 11.43
CA ARG A 94 -10.60 -11.25 12.80
C ARG A 94 -10.12 -12.46 13.60
N SER A 95 -9.54 -13.45 12.93
CA SER A 95 -9.18 -14.75 13.53
C SER A 95 -7.75 -15.17 13.25
N ILE A 96 -6.96 -14.35 12.55
CA ILE A 96 -5.55 -14.63 12.33
C ILE A 96 -4.78 -14.41 13.62
N ASP A 97 -3.82 -15.30 13.89
CA ASP A 97 -2.84 -15.10 14.95
C ASP A 97 -2.08 -13.79 14.70
N PRO A 98 -2.11 -12.82 15.62
CA PRO A 98 -1.37 -11.56 15.50
C PRO A 98 0.13 -11.76 15.27
N ALA A 99 0.72 -12.86 15.76
CA ALA A 99 2.13 -13.16 15.57
C ALA A 99 2.48 -13.41 14.09
N LEU A 100 1.51 -13.80 13.26
CA LEU A 100 1.67 -14.03 11.82
C LEU A 100 1.49 -12.76 10.98
N VAL A 101 1.19 -11.62 11.62
CA VAL A 101 0.94 -10.35 10.93
C VAL A 101 2.11 -9.41 11.19
N ARG A 102 2.61 -8.78 10.11
CA ARG A 102 3.52 -7.63 10.20
C ARG A 102 2.81 -6.41 9.63
N PHE A 103 2.77 -5.32 10.38
CA PHE A 103 2.26 -4.05 9.87
C PHE A 103 3.40 -3.21 9.33
N ALA A 104 3.18 -2.58 8.18
CA ALA A 104 4.08 -1.57 7.66
C ALA A 104 3.98 -0.29 8.51
N GLU A 105 5.09 0.42 8.64
CA GLU A 105 5.14 1.75 9.22
C GLU A 105 4.60 2.76 8.20
N ASN A 106 3.62 3.56 8.62
CA ASN A 106 3.09 4.67 7.83
C ASN A 106 3.59 5.99 8.41
N LYS A 107 4.18 6.84 7.58
CA LYS A 107 4.57 8.22 7.92
C LYS A 107 3.92 9.20 6.96
N SER A 108 3.71 10.42 7.43
CA SER A 108 3.31 11.53 6.57
C SER A 108 4.51 12.44 6.37
N LEU A 109 4.82 12.73 5.10
CA LEU A 109 5.87 13.67 4.71
C LEU A 109 5.21 14.96 4.23
N ARG A 110 5.36 16.03 5.00
CA ARG A 110 4.77 17.32 4.69
C ARG A 110 5.54 18.00 3.55
N PHE A 111 4.80 18.54 2.58
CA PHE A 111 5.33 19.44 1.54
C PHE A 111 4.50 20.73 1.39
N GLY A 112 3.24 20.72 1.83
CA GLY A 112 2.36 21.89 1.82
C GLY A 112 2.23 22.58 3.17
N ALA A 113 1.72 23.82 3.14
CA ALA A 113 1.50 24.65 4.32
C ALA A 113 0.16 24.37 5.02
N GLY A 114 -0.78 23.68 4.36
CA GLY A 114 -2.11 23.37 4.89
C GLY A 114 -2.15 22.12 5.78
N HIS A 115 -3.33 21.50 5.85
CA HIS A 115 -3.61 20.33 6.68
C HIS A 115 -4.35 19.22 5.91
N ASP A 116 -4.59 19.36 4.61
CA ASP A 116 -5.23 18.32 3.81
C ASP A 116 -4.23 17.20 3.53
N GLN A 117 -4.54 15.96 3.92
CA GLN A 117 -3.61 14.84 3.76
C GLN A 117 -3.24 14.53 2.31
N SER A 118 -4.12 14.84 1.35
CA SER A 118 -3.91 14.58 -0.07
C SER A 118 -3.22 15.74 -0.80
N GLU A 119 -3.31 16.95 -0.28
CA GLU A 119 -2.77 18.16 -0.90
C GLU A 119 -1.51 18.70 -0.22
N ASP A 120 -1.27 18.38 1.05
CA ASP A 120 -0.14 18.91 1.83
C ASP A 120 0.88 17.85 2.29
N PHE A 121 0.56 16.57 2.11
CA PHE A 121 1.39 15.46 2.57
C PHE A 121 1.53 14.36 1.52
N PHE A 122 2.72 13.76 1.45
CA PHE A 122 2.88 12.42 0.90
C PHE A 122 2.75 11.39 2.01
N MET A 123 2.33 10.18 1.66
CA MET A 123 2.39 9.04 2.56
C MET A 123 3.66 8.24 2.27
N VAL A 124 4.38 7.85 3.31
CA VAL A 124 5.50 6.91 3.22
C VAL A 124 5.09 5.62 3.92
N VAL A 125 5.20 4.49 3.23
CA VAL A 125 4.86 3.16 3.73
C VAL A 125 6.10 2.28 3.68
N ASP A 126 6.78 2.08 4.82
CA ASP A 126 7.99 1.24 4.92
C ASP A 126 9.05 1.54 3.83
N GLY A 127 9.36 2.82 3.60
CA GLY A 127 10.34 3.23 2.59
C GLY A 127 9.79 3.30 1.17
N TRP A 128 8.47 3.25 1.00
CA TRP A 128 7.79 3.52 -0.27
C TRP A 128 7.05 4.84 -0.22
N LEU A 129 7.24 5.68 -1.22
CA LEU A 129 6.52 6.94 -1.36
C LEU A 129 5.22 6.70 -2.12
N HIS A 130 4.09 7.11 -1.53
CA HIS A 130 2.78 7.15 -2.15
C HIS A 130 2.43 8.62 -2.43
N VAL A 131 2.40 8.97 -3.71
CA VAL A 131 2.17 10.34 -4.17
C VAL A 131 0.73 10.79 -3.91
N THR A 132 -0.22 9.85 -3.92
CA THR A 132 -1.67 10.07 -3.86
C THR A 132 -2.15 10.91 -5.03
N ASN A 133 -3.16 10.44 -5.77
CA ASN A 133 -3.79 11.19 -6.86
C ASN A 133 -2.81 11.53 -8.01
N ALA A 134 -1.84 10.65 -8.31
CA ALA A 134 -0.95 10.84 -9.47
C ALA A 134 -1.68 10.73 -10.82
N SER A 135 -2.80 9.99 -10.86
CA SER A 135 -3.71 9.95 -12.02
C SER A 135 -4.56 11.21 -12.21
N ASN A 136 -4.47 12.19 -11.30
CA ASN A 136 -5.24 13.43 -11.33
C ASN A 136 -6.77 13.19 -11.38
N TRP A 137 -7.24 12.10 -10.76
CA TRP A 137 -8.67 11.80 -10.64
C TRP A 137 -9.41 12.87 -9.82
N ARG A 138 -8.70 13.56 -8.92
CA ARG A 138 -9.10 14.81 -8.29
C ARG A 138 -8.21 15.92 -8.83
N ARG A 139 -8.80 17.09 -9.14
CA ARG A 139 -8.03 18.26 -9.59
C ARG A 139 -6.99 18.65 -8.54
N GLN A 140 -5.71 18.60 -8.91
CA GLN A 140 -4.62 19.10 -8.08
C GLN A 140 -4.63 20.64 -8.04
N GLN A 141 -4.53 21.20 -6.84
CA GLN A 141 -4.45 22.65 -6.63
C GLN A 141 -3.01 23.18 -6.71
N VAL A 142 -2.04 22.31 -6.44
CA VAL A 142 -0.62 22.63 -6.36
C VAL A 142 0.15 21.64 -7.23
N ASP A 143 1.11 22.15 -8.01
CA ASP A 143 2.07 21.30 -8.71
C ASP A 143 3.05 20.69 -7.69
N ARG A 144 3.08 19.36 -7.65
CA ARG A 144 3.89 18.57 -6.72
C ARG A 144 5.17 18.03 -7.37
N GLY A 145 5.40 18.29 -8.66
CA GLY A 145 6.50 17.74 -9.44
C GLY A 145 7.87 18.03 -8.83
N GLU A 146 8.17 19.29 -8.48
CA GLU A 146 9.45 19.67 -7.87
C GLU A 146 9.70 18.98 -6.54
N HIS A 147 8.67 18.78 -5.72
CA HIS A 147 8.79 18.05 -4.45
C HIS A 147 9.11 16.57 -4.68
N ILE A 148 8.46 15.95 -5.65
CA ILE A 148 8.73 14.55 -6.03
C ILE A 148 10.15 14.42 -6.57
N LEU A 149 10.58 15.33 -7.46
CA LEU A 149 11.94 15.34 -8.01
C LEU A 149 12.99 15.52 -6.92
N ALA A 150 12.77 16.42 -5.95
CA ALA A 150 13.66 16.59 -4.82
C ALA A 150 13.78 15.31 -3.97
N LEU A 151 12.66 14.62 -3.71
CA LEU A 151 12.67 13.36 -2.96
C LEU A 151 13.36 12.24 -3.71
N LEU A 152 13.14 12.13 -5.02
CA LEU A 152 13.80 11.14 -5.86
C LEU A 152 15.31 11.34 -5.91
N ARG A 153 15.78 12.59 -6.01
CA ARG A 153 17.21 12.93 -5.94
C ARG A 153 17.81 12.55 -4.58
N GLN A 154 17.11 12.83 -3.49
CA GLN A 154 17.56 12.43 -2.16
C GLN A 154 17.66 10.91 -2.02
N ALA A 155 16.70 10.17 -2.58
CA ALA A 155 16.67 8.71 -2.57
C ALA A 155 17.74 8.07 -3.47
N GLY A 156 18.03 8.67 -4.62
CA GLY A 156 19.02 8.19 -5.57
C GLY A 156 20.47 8.41 -5.15
N GLY A 157 20.71 9.31 -4.21
CA GLY A 157 22.06 9.69 -3.79
C GLY A 157 22.78 10.60 -4.79
N PRO A 158 24.02 11.03 -4.47
CA PRO A 158 24.76 12.00 -5.28
C PRO A 158 25.15 11.47 -6.67
N ASP A 159 25.12 10.15 -6.87
CA ASP A 159 25.52 9.49 -8.12
C ASP A 159 24.36 9.28 -9.10
N GLN A 160 23.14 9.70 -8.74
CA GLN A 160 21.99 9.57 -9.63
C GLN A 160 22.16 10.53 -10.82
N PRO A 161 22.15 10.02 -12.07
CA PRO A 161 22.37 10.87 -13.23
C PRO A 161 21.23 11.88 -13.37
N ASP A 162 21.56 13.10 -13.77
CA ASP A 162 20.55 14.08 -14.18
C ASP A 162 19.79 13.53 -15.39
N VAL A 163 18.54 13.12 -15.18
CA VAL A 163 17.65 12.70 -16.26
C VAL A 163 16.97 13.94 -16.81
N LYS A 164 17.34 14.32 -18.04
CA LYS A 164 16.57 15.31 -18.81
C LYS A 164 15.33 14.63 -19.37
N PHE A 165 14.17 15.01 -18.86
CA PHE A 165 12.91 14.63 -19.46
C PHE A 165 12.70 15.52 -20.70
N GLU A 166 12.74 14.93 -21.89
CA GLU A 166 12.27 15.61 -23.09
C GLU A 166 10.74 15.54 -23.12
N PRO A 167 10.05 16.66 -23.40
CA PRO A 167 8.61 16.63 -23.61
C PRO A 167 8.29 15.71 -24.81
N ILE A 168 7.24 14.88 -24.64
CA ILE A 168 6.66 14.07 -25.72
C ILE A 168 5.81 14.97 -26.62
#